data_AF-A0A4Q3C1D5-F1
#
_entry.id   AF-A0A4Q3C1D5-F1
#
_cell.length_a   1.000
_cell.length_b   1.000
_cell.length_c   1.000
_cell.angle_alpha   90.00
_cell.angle_beta   90.00
_cell.angle_gamma   90.00
#
_symmetry.space_group_name_H-M   'P 1'
#
loop_
_entity.id
_entity.type
_entity.pdbx_description
1 polymer ?
#
loop_
_entity_poly.entity_id
_entity_poly.type
_entity_poly.pdbx_seq_one_letter_code
_entity_poly.pdbx_strand_id
1 'polypeptide(L)'
;MDEGAGLAVIVDTALHNTDLAPLSSWLEAQPSWSDFPFVLLTARGGSVERNPMAQRLSSTLGNVIFVERPFHPTTLVSAVRTALRSRTRQYEARERIEEIRRGET
;
A
#
# COMPACT_ATOMS: atom_id res chain seq x y z
N MET A 1 22.30 -0.33 0.93
CA MET A 1 21.03 0.39 0.69
C MET A 1 20.02 -0.66 0.22
N ASP A 2 19.56 -1.50 1.14
CA ASP A 2 18.39 -2.39 0.96
C ASP A 2 17.13 -1.68 1.47
N GLU A 3 17.09 -0.35 1.34
CA GLU A 3 15.95 0.45 1.79
C GLU A 3 14.86 0.32 0.72
N GLY A 4 14.13 -0.80 0.79
CA GLY A 4 12.87 -0.95 0.08
C GLY A 4 11.95 0.23 0.38
N ALA A 5 11.09 0.59 -0.58
CA ALA A 5 10.22 1.75 -0.44
C ALA A 5 9.30 1.66 0.80
N GLY A 6 8.97 2.83 1.37
CA GLY A 6 8.12 2.93 2.57
C GLY A 6 6.62 2.86 2.28
N LEU A 7 6.19 3.40 1.14
CA LEU A 7 4.84 3.31 0.57
C LEU A 7 4.85 3.83 -0.87
N ALA A 8 3.73 3.69 -1.58
CA ALA A 8 3.48 4.42 -2.83
C ALA A 8 2.27 5.36 -2.71
N VAL A 9 2.39 6.59 -3.22
CA VAL A 9 1.26 7.53 -3.37
C VAL A 9 0.94 7.65 -4.85
N ILE A 10 -0.29 7.33 -5.24
CA ILE A 10 -0.67 7.22 -6.66
C ILE A 10 -2.00 7.93 -6.88
N VAL A 11 -2.12 8.62 -8.01
CA VAL A 11 -3.41 9.12 -8.49
C VAL A 11 -4.12 8.01 -9.25
N ASP A 12 -5.38 7.73 -8.92
CA ASP A 12 -6.16 6.65 -9.54
C ASP A 12 -6.16 6.70 -11.08
N THR A 13 -6.24 7.91 -11.66
CA THR A 13 -6.18 8.13 -13.12
C THR A 13 -4.90 7.60 -13.78
N ALA A 14 -3.79 7.51 -13.05
CA ALA A 14 -2.55 6.94 -13.57
C ALA A 14 -2.61 5.41 -13.73
N LEU A 15 -3.60 4.75 -13.12
CA LEU A 15 -3.77 3.29 -13.17
C LEU A 15 -4.93 2.84 -14.08
N HIS A 16 -5.73 3.77 -14.62
CA HIS A 16 -6.94 3.41 -15.36
C HIS A 16 -6.68 2.57 -16.61
N ASN A 17 -5.60 2.88 -17.35
CA ASN A 17 -5.25 2.21 -18.61
C ASN A 17 -3.87 1.55 -18.55
N THR A 18 -3.37 1.30 -17.34
CA THR A 18 -2.05 0.72 -17.10
C THR A 18 -2.20 -0.77 -16.87
N ASP A 19 -1.33 -1.57 -17.49
CA ASP A 19 -1.23 -2.99 -17.16
C ASP A 19 -0.68 -3.14 -15.74
N LEU A 20 -1.49 -3.73 -14.85
CA LEU A 20 -1.15 -3.95 -13.46
C LEU A 20 -0.48 -5.31 -13.23
N ALA A 21 -0.35 -6.16 -14.24
CA ALA A 21 0.25 -7.49 -14.09
C ALA A 21 1.68 -7.44 -13.50
N PRO A 22 2.59 -6.54 -13.94
CA PRO A 22 3.91 -6.45 -13.33
C PRO A 22 3.87 -6.04 -11.85
N LEU A 23 2.93 -5.16 -11.48
CA LEU A 23 2.74 -4.72 -10.10
C LEU A 23 2.17 -5.85 -9.23
N SER A 24 1.18 -6.59 -9.74
CA SER A 24 0.61 -7.76 -9.08
C SER A 24 1.68 -8.82 -8.83
N SER A 25 2.47 -9.16 -9.85
CA SER A 25 3.56 -10.13 -9.71
C SER A 25 4.63 -9.68 -8.71
N TRP A 26 4.94 -8.38 -8.67
CA TRP A 26 5.86 -7.84 -7.67
C TRP A 26 5.29 -7.92 -6.24
N LEU A 27 3.99 -7.67 -6.07
CA LEU A 27 3.28 -7.82 -4.79
C LEU A 27 3.21 -9.28 -4.33
N GLU A 28 2.91 -10.20 -5.24
CA GLU A 28 2.86 -11.64 -4.97
C GLU A 28 4.23 -12.23 -4.62
N ALA A 29 5.31 -11.67 -5.18
CA ALA A 29 6.68 -12.04 -4.85
C ALA A 29 7.16 -11.50 -3.50
N GLN A 30 6.38 -10.63 -2.83
CA GLN A 30 6.74 -10.13 -1.52
C GLN A 30 6.76 -11.26 -0.49
N PRO A 31 7.70 -11.22 0.48
CA PRO A 31 7.66 -12.14 1.61
C PRO A 31 6.34 -12.05 2.38
N SER A 32 5.92 -13.14 3.03
CA SER A 32 4.63 -13.21 3.74
C SER A 32 4.45 -12.21 4.89
N TRP A 33 5.53 -11.60 5.38
CA TRP A 33 5.50 -10.53 6.39
C TRP A 33 5.29 -9.13 5.77
N SER A 34 5.54 -8.98 4.47
CA SER A 34 5.52 -7.70 3.76
C SER A 34 4.13 -7.46 3.17
N ASP A 35 3.52 -6.36 3.58
CA ASP A 35 2.23 -5.93 3.07
C ASP A 35 2.34 -4.46 2.64
N PHE A 36 2.83 -4.26 1.41
CA PHE A 36 3.30 -2.96 0.95
C PHE A 36 2.17 -1.92 0.87
N PRO A 37 2.28 -0.77 1.56
CA PRO A 37 1.19 0.19 1.65
C PRO A 37 1.10 1.12 0.44
N PHE A 38 -0.14 1.41 0.03
CA PHE A 38 -0.49 2.36 -1.02
C PHE A 38 -1.43 3.44 -0.48
N VAL A 39 -1.26 4.67 -0.94
CA VAL A 39 -2.22 5.76 -0.78
C VAL A 39 -2.73 6.14 -2.18
N LEU A 40 -4.01 5.89 -2.42
CA LEU A 40 -4.67 6.20 -3.70
C LEU A 40 -5.46 7.51 -3.60
N LEU A 41 -5.12 8.46 -4.45
CA LEU A 41 -5.83 9.73 -4.59
C LEU A 41 -6.94 9.56 -5.62
N THR A 42 -8.20 9.55 -5.18
CA THR A 42 -9.37 9.33 -6.04
C THR A 42 -10.07 10.63 -6.39
N ALA A 43 -10.84 10.66 -7.49
CA ALA A 43 -11.73 11.78 -7.80
C ALA A 43 -13.07 11.67 -7.05
N ARG A 44 -13.71 12.81 -6.79
CA ARG A 44 -15.07 12.91 -6.22
C ARG A 44 -16.09 12.18 -7.11
N GLY A 45 -17.06 11.48 -6.51
CA GLY A 45 -18.28 11.06 -7.22
C GLY A 45 -18.56 9.55 -7.28
N GLY A 46 -17.80 8.70 -6.61
CA GLY A 46 -18.18 7.31 -6.40
C GLY A 46 -17.67 6.85 -5.05
N SER A 47 -18.57 6.49 -4.13
CA SER A 47 -18.15 5.76 -2.94
C SER A 47 -17.29 4.58 -3.38
N VAL A 48 -16.19 4.30 -2.66
CA VAL A 48 -15.26 3.20 -3.00
C VAL A 48 -16.05 1.89 -3.24
N GLU A 49 -17.11 1.68 -2.47
CA GLU A 49 -18.04 0.54 -2.56
C GLU A 49 -18.83 0.49 -3.87
N ARG A 50 -19.09 1.62 -4.53
CA ARG A 50 -19.85 1.71 -5.79
C ARG A 50 -18.97 1.99 -7.01
N ASN A 51 -17.65 2.10 -6.83
CA ASN A 51 -16.70 2.35 -7.90
C ASN A 51 -15.97 1.04 -8.27
N PRO A 52 -16.29 0.40 -9.42
CA PRO A 52 -15.66 -0.84 -9.85
C PRO A 52 -14.14 -0.75 -9.99
N MET A 53 -13.62 0.43 -10.35
CA MET A 53 -12.17 0.66 -10.43
C MET A 53 -11.54 0.65 -9.05
N ALA A 54 -12.16 1.29 -8.06
CA ALA A 54 -11.66 1.30 -6.69
C ALA A 54 -11.68 -0.11 -6.08
N GLN A 55 -12.71 -0.92 -6.37
CA GLN A 55 -12.75 -2.33 -5.99
C GLN A 55 -11.61 -3.13 -6.65
N ARG A 56 -11.42 -3.00 -7.97
CA ARG A 56 -10.32 -3.66 -8.69
C ARG A 56 -8.95 -3.29 -8.12
N LEU A 57 -8.71 -2.01 -7.85
CA LEU A 57 -7.47 -1.52 -7.27
C LEU A 57 -7.29 -2.04 -5.83
N SER A 58 -8.35 -2.07 -5.03
CA SER A 58 -8.32 -2.64 -3.67
C SER A 58 -7.92 -4.13 -3.71
N SER A 59 -8.55 -4.92 -4.58
CA SER A 59 -8.23 -6.35 -4.74
C SER A 59 -6.82 -6.61 -5.26
N THR A 60 -6.29 -5.74 -6.13
CA THR A 60 -4.95 -5.90 -6.71
C THR A 60 -3.85 -5.46 -5.74
N LEU A 61 -4.06 -4.35 -5.02
CA LEU A 61 -3.03 -3.71 -4.20
C LEU A 61 -3.02 -4.21 -2.74
N GLY A 62 -4.15 -4.73 -2.24
CA GLY A 62 -4.28 -5.25 -0.88
C GLY A 62 -4.31 -4.14 0.17
N ASN A 63 -3.15 -3.59 0.53
CA ASN A 63 -3.00 -2.57 1.58
C ASN A 63 -3.12 -1.16 1.00
N VAL A 64 -4.36 -0.69 0.88
CA VAL A 64 -4.69 0.58 0.23
C VAL A 64 -5.44 1.53 1.16
N ILE A 65 -5.01 2.79 1.20
CA ILE A 65 -5.72 3.91 1.82
C ILE A 65 -6.23 4.83 0.72
N PHE A 66 -7.54 5.03 0.64
CA PHE A 66 -8.15 5.97 -0.32
C PHE A 66 -8.25 7.38 0.26
N VAL A 67 -7.87 8.38 -0.52
CA VAL A 67 -8.00 9.80 -0.19
C VAL A 67 -8.71 10.51 -1.35
N GLU A 68 -9.97 10.86 -1.13
CA GLU A 68 -10.80 11.52 -2.15
C GLU A 68 -10.42 12.99 -2.35
N ARG A 69 -10.34 13.42 -3.61
CA ARG A 69 -10.07 14.80 -4.00
C ARG A 69 -11.38 15.59 -4.17
N PRO A 70 -11.43 16.87 -3.76
CA PRO A 70 -10.36 17.62 -3.09
C PRO A 70 -10.23 17.24 -1.60
N PHE A 71 -9.00 17.15 -1.11
CA PHE A 71 -8.67 16.87 0.29
C PHE A 71 -7.90 18.03 0.92
N HIS A 72 -7.97 18.14 2.25
CA HIS A 72 -7.09 19.03 2.98
C HIS A 72 -5.66 18.43 3.05
N PRO A 73 -4.57 19.22 2.95
CA PRO A 73 -3.21 18.69 3.01
C PRO A 73 -2.92 17.84 4.25
N THR A 74 -3.52 18.18 5.40
CA THR A 74 -3.37 17.40 6.65
C THR A 74 -3.94 15.99 6.54
N THR A 75 -4.95 15.76 5.70
CA THR A 75 -5.53 14.43 5.44
C THR A 75 -4.50 13.54 4.75
N LEU A 76 -3.86 14.03 3.68
CA LEU A 76 -2.81 13.29 2.98
C LEU A 76 -1.61 13.00 3.88
N VAL A 77 -1.15 14.00 4.63
CA VAL A 77 -0.05 13.83 5.59
C VAL A 77 -0.38 12.77 6.64
N SER A 78 -1.61 12.76 7.14
CA SER A 78 -2.06 11.77 8.12
C SER A 78 -2.12 10.35 7.54
N ALA A 79 -2.63 10.20 6.31
CA ALA A 79 -2.66 8.92 5.60
C ALA A 79 -1.25 8.36 5.39
N VAL A 80 -0.34 9.19 4.89
CA VAL A 80 1.07 8.82 4.66
C VAL A 80 1.77 8.43 5.96
N ARG A 81 1.60 9.21 7.03
CA ARG A 81 2.18 8.89 8.35
C ARG A 81 1.66 7.56 8.92
N THR A 82 0.37 7.28 8.73
CA THR A 82 -0.24 6.01 9.15
C THR A 82 0.33 4.84 8.36
N ALA A 83 0.43 4.96 7.03
CA ALA A 83 1.03 3.97 6.15
C ALA A 83 2.49 3.67 6.52
N LEU A 84 3.31 4.71 6.69
CA LEU A 84 4.73 4.56 7.10
C LEU A 84 4.86 3.85 8.44
N ARG A 85 4.04 4.21 9.43
CA ARG A 85 4.08 3.56 10.74
C ARG A 85 3.71 2.07 10.64
N SER A 86 2.74 1.73 9.80
CA SER A 86 2.41 0.33 9.52
C SER A 86 3.61 -0.40 8.89
N ARG A 87 4.27 0.22 7.92
CA ARG A 87 5.46 -0.35 7.25
C ARG A 87 6.63 -0.57 8.22
N THR A 88 6.91 0.38 9.11
CA THR A 88 7.93 0.21 10.15
C THR A 88 7.64 -1.01 11.02
N ARG A 89 6.39 -1.20 11.46
CA ARG A 89 6.01 -2.37 12.27
C ARG A 89 6.14 -3.69 11.52
N GLN A 90 5.90 -3.71 10.21
CA GLN A 90 6.15 -4.92 9.40
C GLN A 90 7.63 -5.30 9.41
N TYR A 91 8.54 -4.32 9.30
CA TYR A 91 9.98 -4.57 9.40
C TYR A 91 10.40 -5.01 10.81
N GLU A 92 9.88 -4.37 11.86
CA GLU A 92 10.13 -4.81 13.24
C GLU A 92 9.65 -6.26 13.48
N ALA A 93 8.49 -6.63 12.92
CA ALA A 93 7.97 -7.99 13.02
C ALA A 93 8.86 -8.99 12.27
N ARG A 94 9.35 -8.63 11.08
CA ARG A 94 10.32 -9.43 10.32
C ARG A 94 11.59 -9.68 11.12
N GLU A 95 12.17 -8.64 11.71
CA GLU A 95 13.38 -8.74 12.54
C GLU A 95 13.17 -9.70 13.71
N ARG A 96 12.04 -9.60 14.41
CA ARG A 96 11.71 -10.53 15.50
C ARG A 96 11.56 -11.99 15.03
N ILE A 97 10.94 -12.23 13.87
CA ILE A 97 10.81 -13.57 13.30
C ILE A 97 12.20 -14.14 12.95
N GLU A 98 13.07 -13.31 12.38
CA GLU A 98 14.45 -13.70 12.04
C GLU A 98 15.31 -13.96 13.30
N GLU A 99 15.09 -13.22 14.38
CA GLU A 99 15.72 -13.48 15.68
C GLU A 99 15.31 -14.83 16.26
N ILE A 100 14.00 -15.14 16.27
CA ILE A 100 13.48 -16.42 16.76
C ILE A 100 14.10 -17.58 15.98
N ARG A 101 14.08 -17.51 14.63
CA ARG A 101 14.65 -18.56 13.78
C ARG A 101 16.15 -18.80 14.02
N ARG A 102 16.91 -17.74 14.33
CA ARG A 102 18.34 -17.84 14.64
C ARG A 102 18.62 -18.46 16.00
N GLY A 103 17.72 -18.30 16.97
CA GLY A 103 17.85 -18.91 18.30
C GLY A 103 17.49 -20.40 18.35
N GLU A 104 16.81 -20.91 17.32
CA GLU A 104 16.39 -22.33 17.20
C GLU A 104 17.42 -23.21 16.48
N THR A 105 18.51 -22.63 15.95
CA THR A 105 19.60 -23.34 15.26
C THR A 105 20.86 -23.40 16.12
#